data_AF-A0A7J5ZFG3-F1
#
_entry.id   AF-A0A7J5ZFG3-F1
#
_cell.length_a   1.000
_cell.length_b   1.000
_cell.length_c   1.000
_cell.angle_alpha   90.00
_cell.angle_beta   90.00
_cell.angle_gamma   90.00
#
_symmetry.space_group_name_H-M   'P 1'
#
loop_
_entity.id
_entity.type
_entity.pdbx_description
1 polymer ?
#
loop_
_entity_poly.entity_id
_entity_poly.type
_entity_poly.pdbx_seq_one_letter_code
_entity_poly.pdbx_strand_id
1 'polypeptide(L)'
;MDTKYIYVCHAELNAIMNKNSADLKGCSIYVTLFPCNECAKLIIQAGMKEVVYLCDKYHGTLETQAAKRMFKQAKIPFREFLPKETEVVLKLKSV
;
A
#
# COMPACT_ATOMS: atom_id res chain seq x y z
N MET A 1 -14.17 10.14 21.40
CA MET A 1 -12.93 9.41 21.02
C MET A 1 -13.25 7.96 20.64
N ASP A 2 -14.45 7.73 20.10
CA ASP A 2 -15.12 6.43 20.12
C ASP A 2 -15.04 5.69 18.78
N THR A 3 -14.24 6.21 17.84
CA THR A 3 -14.04 5.58 16.54
C THR A 3 -12.67 4.91 16.48
N LYS A 4 -12.64 3.66 16.01
CA LYS A 4 -11.41 2.87 15.90
C LYS A 4 -10.33 3.52 15.02
N TYR A 5 -10.71 4.42 14.11
CA TYR A 5 -9.88 4.99 13.05
C TYR A 5 -8.60 5.67 13.54
N ILE A 6 -8.60 6.22 14.75
CA ILE A 6 -7.43 6.91 15.33
C ILE A 6 -6.40 5.91 15.88
N TYR A 7 -6.83 4.68 16.18
CA TYR A 7 -6.00 3.66 16.83
C TYR A 7 -5.49 2.58 15.86
N VAL A 8 -6.05 2.49 14.65
CA VAL A 8 -5.64 1.47 13.67
C VAL A 8 -4.43 1.92 12.86
N CYS A 9 -3.45 1.02 12.79
CA CYS A 9 -2.37 1.11 11.81
C CYS A 9 -2.84 0.48 10.49
N HIS A 10 -2.62 1.20 9.39
CA HIS A 10 -2.84 0.69 8.05
C HIS A 10 -1.86 -0.44 7.71
N ALA A 11 -2.23 -1.28 6.74
CA ALA A 11 -1.41 -2.43 6.33
C ALA A 11 -0.04 -1.98 5.81
N GLU A 12 0.02 -0.85 5.10
CA GLU A 12 1.25 -0.27 4.54
C GLU A 12 2.24 0.12 5.63
N LEU A 13 1.76 0.76 6.71
CA LEU A 13 2.59 1.11 7.87
C LEU A 13 3.14 -0.17 8.52
N ASN A 14 2.27 -1.16 8.76
CA ASN A 14 2.69 -2.42 9.38
C ASN A 14 3.73 -3.16 8.52
N ALA A 15 3.58 -3.15 7.19
CA ALA A 15 4.53 -3.77 6.27
C ALA A 15 5.89 -3.05 6.28
N ILE A 16 5.90 -1.71 6.36
CA ILE A 16 7.14 -0.92 6.42
C ILE A 16 7.87 -1.12 7.75
N MET A 17 7.12 -1.24 8.84
CA MET A 17 7.67 -1.40 10.19
C MET A 17 8.17 -2.83 10.46
N ASN A 18 7.43 -3.86 10.02
CA ASN A 18 7.73 -5.26 10.31
C ASN A 18 8.55 -5.94 9.20
N LYS A 19 9.49 -5.20 8.62
CA LYS A 19 10.40 -5.74 7.61
C LYS A 19 11.47 -6.62 8.25
N ASN A 20 11.75 -7.76 7.63
CA ASN A 20 12.92 -8.61 7.96
C ASN A 20 14.19 -8.19 7.20
N SER A 21 14.13 -7.08 6.47
CA SER A 21 15.24 -6.50 5.70
C SER A 21 15.81 -5.28 6.41
N ALA A 22 17.08 -4.97 6.16
CA ALA A 22 17.73 -3.75 6.64
C ALA A 22 17.04 -2.48 6.12
N ASP A 23 16.62 -2.46 4.85
CA ASP A 23 15.85 -1.37 4.25
C ASP A 23 14.83 -1.87 3.19
N LEU A 24 14.00 -0.95 2.70
CA LEU A 24 12.99 -1.18 1.66
C LEU A 24 13.31 -0.38 0.38
N LYS A 25 14.55 0.09 0.25
CA LYS A 25 14.93 0.98 -0.83
C LYS A 25 14.93 0.21 -2.14
N GLY A 26 14.15 0.69 -3.11
CA GLY A 26 14.00 0.01 -4.39
C GLY A 26 12.96 -1.11 -4.43
N CYS A 27 12.29 -1.42 -3.32
CA CYS A 27 11.22 -2.41 -3.30
C CYS A 27 9.92 -1.88 -3.93
N SER A 28 9.05 -2.81 -4.35
CA SER A 28 7.66 -2.55 -4.73
C SER A 28 6.74 -3.01 -3.60
N ILE A 29 5.68 -2.24 -3.31
CA ILE A 29 4.64 -2.64 -2.36
C ILE A 29 3.36 -3.03 -3.09
N TYR A 30 2.79 -4.17 -2.71
CA TYR A 30 1.51 -4.66 -3.22
C TYR A 30 0.44 -4.49 -2.15
N VAL A 31 -0.62 -3.74 -2.47
CA VAL A 31 -1.70 -3.39 -1.54
C VAL A 31 -3.06 -3.70 -2.13
N THR A 32 -4.02 -4.06 -1.29
CA THR A 32 -5.39 -4.35 -1.75
C THR A 32 -6.19 -3.09 -2.08
N LEU A 33 -5.89 -1.98 -1.40
CA LEU A 33 -6.54 -0.68 -1.59
C LEU A 33 -5.48 0.39 -1.81
N PHE A 34 -5.76 1.38 -2.65
CA PHE A 34 -4.84 2.48 -2.91
C PHE A 34 -4.45 3.21 -1.60
N PRO A 35 -3.15 3.51 -1.36
CA PRO A 35 -2.71 4.09 -0.10
C PRO A 35 -3.28 5.48 0.17
N CYS A 36 -3.60 5.77 1.44
CA CYS A 36 -3.94 7.13 1.85
C CYS A 36 -2.70 8.06 1.84
N ASN A 37 -2.90 9.36 2.02
CA ASN A 37 -1.82 10.36 2.05
C ASN A 37 -0.77 10.11 3.12
N GLU A 38 -1.15 9.64 4.32
CA GLU A 38 -0.18 9.35 5.38
C GLU A 38 0.67 8.12 5.03
N CYS A 39 0.07 7.07 4.47
CA CYS A 39 0.81 5.90 3.99
C CYS A 39 1.71 6.24 2.79
N ALA A 40 1.27 7.15 1.91
CA ALA A 40 2.09 7.63 0.79
C ALA A 40 3.38 8.30 1.26
N LYS A 41 3.32 9.15 2.31
CA LYS A 41 4.51 9.75 2.92
C LYS A 41 5.47 8.67 3.40
N LEU A 42 4.98 7.65 4.11
CA LEU A 42 5.80 6.56 4.63
C LEU A 42 6.45 5.74 3.51
N ILE A 43 5.71 5.39 2.47
CA ILE A 43 6.21 4.66 1.30
C ILE A 43 7.33 5.45 0.60
N ILE A 44 7.13 6.77 0.41
CA ILE A 44 8.14 7.65 -0.19
C ILE A 44 9.40 7.71 0.68
N GLN A 45 9.25 7.94 1.98
CA GLN A 45 10.39 8.04 2.91
C GLN A 45 11.11 6.71 3.11
N ALA A 46 10.42 5.58 2.96
CA ALA A 46 11.03 4.24 2.98
C ALA A 46 11.91 3.96 1.74
N GLY A 47 11.88 4.82 0.72
CA GLY A 47 12.69 4.69 -0.49
C GLY A 47 12.17 3.65 -1.49
N MET A 48 10.90 3.24 -1.37
CA MET A 48 10.26 2.32 -2.31
C MET A 48 10.14 2.94 -3.71
N LYS A 49 10.07 2.08 -4.74
CA LYS A 49 10.08 2.50 -6.14
C LYS A 49 8.79 2.26 -6.90
N GLU A 50 7.84 1.51 -6.35
CA GLU A 50 6.57 1.23 -7.03
C GLU A 50 5.47 0.91 -6.03
N VAL A 51 4.25 1.36 -6.35
CA VAL A 51 3.03 0.96 -5.65
C VAL A 51 2.12 0.20 -6.61
N VAL A 52 1.78 -1.04 -6.26
CA VAL A 52 0.86 -1.87 -7.02
C VAL A 52 -0.40 -2.06 -6.19
N TYR A 53 -1.55 -1.64 -6.70
CA TYR A 53 -2.81 -1.65 -5.93
C TYR A 53 -3.89 -2.46 -6.64
N LEU A 54 -4.73 -3.19 -5.89
CA LEU A 54 -5.84 -3.96 -6.47
C LEU A 54 -7.11 -3.12 -6.69
N CYS A 55 -7.39 -2.15 -5.82
CA CYS A 55 -8.63 -1.36 -5.88
C CYS A 55 -8.37 0.11 -5.54
N ASP A 56 -9.06 1.02 -6.23
CA ASP A 56 -9.03 2.46 -5.98
C ASP A 56 -10.44 3.05 -5.81
N LYS A 57 -11.27 2.39 -5.00
CA LYS A 57 -12.67 2.82 -4.76
C LYS A 57 -12.82 4.21 -4.14
N TYR A 58 -11.77 4.75 -3.52
CA TYR A 58 -11.77 6.08 -2.89
C TYR A 58 -10.99 7.12 -3.71
N HIS A 59 -10.85 6.91 -5.02
CA HIS A 59 -10.06 7.79 -5.90
C HIS A 59 -10.46 9.27 -5.85
N GLY A 60 -11.72 9.57 -5.54
CA GLY A 60 -12.28 10.92 -5.47
C GLY A 60 -12.05 11.66 -4.15
N THR A 61 -11.59 10.96 -3.12
CA THR A 61 -11.34 11.56 -1.80
C THR A 61 -10.09 12.45 -1.81
N LEU A 62 -10.04 13.45 -0.93
CA LEU A 62 -8.92 14.38 -0.84
C LEU A 62 -7.63 13.65 -0.46
N GLU A 63 -7.74 12.65 0.41
CA GLU A 63 -6.67 11.80 0.89
C GLU A 63 -6.00 11.04 -0.26
N THR A 64 -6.80 10.39 -1.12
CA THR A 64 -6.29 9.64 -2.27
C THR A 64 -5.73 10.57 -3.34
N GLN A 65 -6.37 11.72 -3.61
CA GLN A 65 -5.84 12.70 -4.54
C GLN A 65 -4.49 13.27 -4.09
N ALA A 66 -4.36 13.57 -2.79
CA ALA A 66 -3.12 14.01 -2.18
C ALA A 66 -2.03 12.92 -2.30
N ALA A 67 -2.35 11.66 -1.99
CA ALA A 67 -1.44 10.53 -2.17
C ALA A 67 -0.94 10.40 -3.62
N LYS A 68 -1.84 10.41 -4.61
CA LYS A 68 -1.48 10.38 -6.04
C LYS A 68 -0.57 11.55 -6.43
N ARG A 69 -0.84 12.75 -5.92
CA ARG A 69 0.02 13.92 -6.16
C ARG A 69 1.41 13.74 -5.56
N MET A 70 1.51 13.22 -4.34
CA MET A 70 2.78 12.92 -3.68
C MET A 70 3.59 11.90 -4.46
N PHE A 71 2.99 10.78 -4.88
CA PHE A 71 3.69 9.76 -5.66
C PHE A 71 4.18 10.30 -7.02
N LYS A 72 3.35 11.09 -7.72
CA LYS A 72 3.75 11.76 -8.98
C LYS A 72 4.96 12.69 -8.76
N GLN A 73 4.95 13.50 -7.71
CA GLN A 73 6.06 14.42 -7.41
C GLN A 73 7.34 13.66 -6.99
N ALA A 74 7.20 12.58 -6.23
CA ALA A 74 8.30 11.72 -5.83
C ALA A 74 8.81 10.80 -6.97
N LYS A 75 8.18 10.84 -8.15
CA LYS A 75 8.47 9.97 -9.31
C LYS A 75 8.37 8.47 -8.97
N ILE A 76 7.44 8.12 -8.10
CA ILE A 76 7.11 6.73 -7.77
C ILE A 76 5.93 6.31 -8.64
N PRO A 77 6.12 5.41 -9.63
CA PRO A 77 5.02 4.86 -10.40
C PRO A 77 4.04 4.10 -9.50
N PHE A 78 2.76 4.22 -9.84
CA PHE A 78 1.71 3.37 -9.28
C PHE A 78 0.86 2.80 -10.40
N ARG A 79 0.45 1.53 -10.25
CA ARG A 79 -0.37 0.85 -11.24
C ARG A 79 -1.39 -0.07 -10.59
N GLU A 80 -2.52 -0.23 -11.28
CA GLU A 80 -3.54 -1.20 -10.89
C GLU A 80 -3.06 -2.62 -11.19
N PHE A 81 -3.32 -3.53 -10.27
CA PHE A 81 -3.07 -4.95 -10.44
C PHE A 81 -4.28 -5.59 -11.10
N LEU A 82 -4.05 -6.18 -12.28
CA LEU A 82 -5.06 -6.94 -13.01
C LEU A 82 -4.81 -8.44 -12.76
N PRO A 83 -5.54 -9.08 -11.85
CA PRO A 83 -5.38 -10.50 -11.60
C PRO A 83 -5.81 -11.32 -12.82
N LYS A 84 -5.04 -12.36 -13.16
CA LYS A 84 -5.44 -13.34 -14.18
C LYS A 84 -6.55 -14.26 -13.66
N GLU A 85 -6.48 -14.58 -12.37
CA GLU A 85 -7.41 -15.45 -11.66
C GLU A 85 -7.99 -14.69 -10.47
N THR A 86 -9.30 -14.79 -10.24
CA THR A 86 -9.96 -14.08 -9.13
C THR A 86 -9.82 -14.78 -7.79
N GLU A 87 -9.38 -16.04 -7.79
CA GLU A 87 -9.28 -16.87 -6.60
C GLU A 87 -7.98 -17.68 -6.62
N VAL A 88 -7.39 -17.85 -5.44
CA VAL A 88 -6.25 -18.74 -5.22
C VAL A 88 -6.61 -19.65 -4.05
N VAL A 89 -6.78 -20.95 -4.31
CA VAL A 89 -7.15 -21.94 -3.29
C VAL A 89 -5.90 -22.61 -2.74
N LEU A 90 -5.59 -22.36 -1.46
CA LEU A 90 -4.48 -23.02 -0.75
C LEU A 90 -4.98 -24.31 -0.08
N LYS A 91 -4.55 -25.47 -0.60
CA LYS A 91 -4.84 -26.78 0.02
C LYS A 91 -3.67 -27.18 0.91
N LEU A 92 -3.82 -27.00 2.22
CA LEU A 92 -2.83 -27.43 3.20
C LEU A 92 -3.01 -28.92 3.49
N LYS A 93 -1.92 -29.67 3.54
CA LYS A 93 -1.91 -31.03 4.09
C LYS A 93 -1.57 -30.92 5.56
N SER A 94 -2.43 -31.47 6.42
CA SER A 94 -2.08 -31.67 7.83
C SER A 94 -0.91 -32.65 7.89
N VAL A 95 0.19 -32.22 8.51
CA VAL A 95 1.35 -33.06 8.86
C VAL A 95 1.05 -33.75 10.18
#